data_AF-A0AAV2JKS3-F1
#
_entry.id   AF-A0AAV2JKS3-F1
#
_cell.length_a   1.000
_cell.length_b   1.000
_cell.length_c   1.000
_cell.angle_alpha   90.00
_cell.angle_beta   90.00
_cell.angle_gamma   90.00
#
_symmetry.space_group_name_H-M   'P 1'
#
loop_
_entity.id
_entity.type
_entity.pdbx_description
1 polymer ?
#
loop_
_entity_poly.entity_id
_entity_poly.type
_entity_poly.pdbx_seq_one_letter_code
_entity_poly.pdbx_strand_id
1 'polypeptide(L)'
;MDALGPSLLGDNLHFRAEPEVQIFEQPKQRGMRFRYRVEGRSAGSIPGERSSDNNRTYPSIQILNFCGRGKVRVSLVTKNEPYRPHPHDLVGKDCKDGIYETEFGPDRRVIAFQNLGIQCVRRREVKDSIVQRITRGSNPFNGQTSLCRL
;
A
#
# COMPACT_ATOMS: atom_id res chain seq x y z
N MET A 1 44.32 29.60 -31.16
CA MET A 1 43.70 28.60 -32.06
C MET A 1 43.13 27.53 -31.14
N ASP A 2 41.99 27.88 -30.56
CA ASP A 2 41.22 27.08 -29.65
C ASP A 2 40.56 25.92 -30.41
N ALA A 3 40.57 24.73 -29.81
CA ALA A 3 39.63 23.68 -30.12
C ALA A 3 39.24 22.99 -28.81
N LEU A 4 38.22 23.56 -28.18
CA LEU A 4 37.44 22.94 -27.12
C LEU A 4 36.83 21.64 -27.66
N GLY A 5 37.17 20.51 -27.05
CA GLY A 5 36.42 19.27 -27.25
C GLY A 5 35.20 19.24 -26.34
N PRO A 6 33.96 19.08 -26.85
CA PRO A 6 32.81 18.81 -26.02
C PRO A 6 32.46 17.32 -26.10
N SER A 7 32.64 16.57 -25.01
CA SER A 7 31.87 15.33 -24.77
C SER A 7 32.10 14.79 -23.36
N LEU A 8 31.74 15.58 -22.34
CA LEU A 8 31.46 15.05 -21.00
C LEU A 8 30.07 15.50 -20.54
N LEU A 9 29.07 15.30 -21.41
CA LEU A 9 27.68 15.22 -20.98
C LEU A 9 27.23 13.76 -21.08
N GLY A 10 27.90 12.93 -20.29
CA GLY A 10 27.45 11.59 -19.93
C GLY A 10 26.63 11.56 -18.63
N ASP A 11 26.42 12.71 -18.00
CA ASP A 11 25.47 12.85 -16.91
C ASP A 11 24.07 12.91 -17.51
N ASN A 12 23.53 11.71 -17.73
CA ASN A 12 22.13 11.48 -17.99
C ASN A 12 21.32 12.30 -16.99
N LEU A 13 20.74 13.35 -17.55
CA LEU A 13 19.72 14.21 -17.00
C LEU A 13 18.55 13.35 -16.50
N HIS A 14 18.73 12.70 -15.35
CA HIS A 14 17.64 12.46 -14.42
C HIS A 14 17.22 13.86 -13.97
N PHE A 15 16.45 14.54 -14.83
CA PHE A 15 15.45 15.50 -14.40
C PHE A 15 14.83 14.88 -13.15
N ARG A 16 15.05 15.54 -12.01
CA ARG A 16 14.72 15.10 -10.67
C ARG A 16 13.21 14.93 -10.52
N ALA A 17 12.64 13.92 -11.18
CA ALA A 17 11.25 13.56 -11.04
C ALA A 17 11.03 13.20 -9.57
N GLU A 18 9.98 13.77 -8.98
CA GLU A 18 9.67 13.49 -7.58
C GLU A 18 9.41 11.99 -7.39
N PRO A 19 9.81 11.41 -6.24
CA PRO A 19 9.46 10.04 -5.90
C PRO A 19 7.96 9.84 -6.03
N GLU A 20 7.58 8.87 -6.85
CA GLU A 20 6.18 8.56 -7.13
C GLU A 20 5.92 7.09 -6.81
N VAL A 21 4.72 6.81 -6.32
CA VAL A 21 4.21 5.45 -6.18
C VAL A 21 3.15 5.26 -7.25
N GLN A 22 3.16 4.10 -7.90
CA GLN A 22 2.14 3.71 -8.86
C GLN A 22 1.61 2.33 -8.50
N ILE A 23 0.35 2.06 -8.81
CA ILE A 23 -0.21 0.72 -8.64
C ILE A 23 0.21 -0.13 -9.82
N PHE A 24 0.96 -1.20 -9.55
CA PHE A 24 1.36 -2.17 -10.56
C PHE A 24 0.27 -3.21 -10.79
N GLU A 25 -0.44 -3.59 -9.74
CA GLU A 25 -1.62 -4.45 -9.82
C GLU A 25 -2.66 -4.07 -8.76
N GLN A 26 -3.88 -3.82 -9.22
CA GLN A 26 -5.01 -3.50 -8.35
C GLN A 26 -5.47 -4.73 -7.56
N PRO A 27 -6.06 -4.56 -6.37
CA PRO A 27 -6.77 -5.62 -5.69
C PRO A 27 -8.03 -6.02 -6.47
N LYS A 28 -8.34 -7.32 -6.49
CA LYS A 28 -9.57 -7.82 -7.08
C LYS A 28 -10.77 -7.26 -6.32
N GLN A 29 -11.69 -6.61 -7.03
CA GLN A 29 -12.83 -5.92 -6.41
C GLN A 29 -13.88 -6.88 -5.81
N ARG A 30 -13.94 -8.12 -6.28
CA ARG A 30 -14.96 -9.12 -5.89
C ARG A 30 -14.33 -10.48 -5.69
N GLY A 31 -15.06 -11.37 -5.00
CA GLY A 31 -14.64 -12.76 -4.77
C GLY A 31 -13.86 -12.97 -3.47
N MET A 32 -13.46 -11.91 -2.79
CA MET A 32 -12.92 -11.99 -1.43
C MET A 32 -14.00 -11.62 -0.41
N ARG A 33 -14.08 -12.38 0.69
CA ARG A 33 -14.97 -12.10 1.82
C ARG A 33 -14.17 -11.65 3.03
N PHE A 34 -14.61 -10.58 3.68
CA PHE A 34 -14.04 -10.14 4.94
C PHE A 34 -14.37 -11.14 6.04
N ARG A 35 -13.47 -11.28 7.02
CA ARG A 35 -13.59 -12.28 8.08
C ARG A 35 -13.80 -11.63 9.44
N TYR A 36 -14.62 -12.23 10.29
CA TYR A 36 -14.73 -11.79 11.67
C TYR A 36 -13.58 -12.31 12.52
N ARG A 37 -13.23 -11.57 13.57
CA ARG A 37 -12.22 -11.97 14.55
C ARG A 37 -12.46 -13.34 15.17
N VAL A 38 -13.73 -13.70 15.37
CA VAL A 38 -14.12 -14.98 15.99
C VAL A 38 -13.93 -16.21 15.10
N GLU A 39 -13.67 -16.05 13.80
CA GLU A 39 -13.51 -17.19 12.89
C GLU A 39 -12.19 -17.96 13.12
N GLY A 40 -11.22 -17.39 13.83
CA GLY A 40 -9.97 -18.06 14.27
C GLY A 40 -9.00 -18.50 13.15
N ARG A 41 -9.41 -18.44 11.88
CA ARG A 41 -8.58 -18.72 10.70
C ARG A 41 -7.89 -17.44 10.23
N SER A 42 -6.80 -17.57 9.46
CA SER A 42 -6.24 -16.41 8.75
C SER A 42 -7.33 -15.77 7.88
N ALA A 43 -7.33 -14.43 7.77
CA ALA A 43 -8.36 -13.72 7.00
C ALA A 43 -8.26 -13.92 5.48
N GLY A 44 -7.40 -14.84 5.03
CA GLY A 44 -7.02 -15.04 3.64
C GLY A 44 -6.08 -13.95 3.12
N SER A 45 -5.88 -13.99 1.81
CA SER A 45 -5.09 -13.01 1.07
C SER A 45 -6.00 -12.28 0.08
N ILE A 46 -5.86 -10.96 -0.01
CA ILE A 46 -6.48 -10.14 -1.07
C ILE A 46 -5.81 -10.55 -2.38
N PRO A 47 -6.56 -11.11 -3.35
CA PRO A 47 -6.00 -11.44 -4.64
C PRO A 47 -5.82 -10.18 -5.49
N GLY A 48 -4.86 -10.19 -6.39
CA GLY A 48 -4.72 -9.19 -7.44
C GLY A 48 -5.84 -9.31 -8.49
N GLU A 49 -6.08 -8.24 -9.24
CA GLU A 49 -7.10 -8.18 -10.28
C GLU A 49 -6.90 -9.25 -11.35
N ARG A 50 -5.65 -9.55 -11.70
CA ARG A 50 -5.29 -10.55 -12.72
C ARG A 50 -5.19 -11.97 -12.16
N SER A 51 -5.54 -12.16 -10.89
CA SER A 51 -5.42 -13.43 -10.18
C SER A 51 -6.45 -14.43 -10.68
N SER A 52 -5.97 -15.63 -11.01
CA SER A 52 -6.74 -16.78 -11.50
C SER A 52 -6.48 -18.01 -10.63
N ASP A 53 -7.25 -19.08 -10.83
CA ASP A 53 -7.12 -20.32 -10.05
C ASP A 53 -5.74 -20.97 -10.22
N ASN A 54 -5.17 -20.88 -11.43
CA ASN A 54 -3.88 -21.47 -11.77
C ASN A 54 -2.70 -20.52 -11.54
N ASN A 55 -2.94 -19.21 -11.52
CA ASN A 55 -1.90 -18.20 -11.32
C ASN A 55 -2.37 -17.12 -10.35
N ARG A 56 -2.00 -17.27 -9.09
CA ARG A 56 -2.35 -16.32 -8.03
C ARG A 56 -1.42 -15.12 -8.07
N THR A 57 -1.99 -13.98 -8.38
CA THR A 57 -1.34 -12.67 -8.27
C THR A 57 -1.89 -11.89 -7.07
N TYR A 58 -1.24 -10.78 -6.73
CA TYR A 58 -1.50 -10.01 -5.51
C TYR A 58 -1.47 -8.52 -5.79
N PRO A 59 -2.17 -7.71 -4.99
CA PRO A 59 -2.07 -6.26 -5.07
C PRO A 59 -0.60 -5.85 -4.94
N SER A 60 -0.16 -4.95 -5.79
CA SER A 60 1.23 -4.51 -5.80
C SER A 60 1.37 -3.08 -6.25
N ILE A 61 2.39 -2.42 -5.70
CA ILE A 61 2.80 -1.08 -6.09
C ILE A 61 4.21 -1.12 -6.69
N GLN A 62 4.49 -0.13 -7.52
CA GLN A 62 5.81 0.15 -8.05
C GLN A 62 6.25 1.53 -7.55
N ILE A 63 7.49 1.60 -7.07
CA ILE A 63 8.12 2.86 -6.66
C ILE A 63 8.95 3.36 -7.84
N LEU A 64 8.64 4.57 -8.29
CA LEU A 64 9.27 5.25 -9.42
C LEU A 64 10.15 6.38 -8.92
N ASN A 65 11.20 6.70 -9.67
CA ASN A 65 12.10 7.84 -9.42
C ASN A 65 12.76 7.84 -8.03
N PHE A 66 12.84 6.68 -7.38
CA PHE A 66 13.46 6.51 -6.08
C PHE A 66 14.34 5.27 -6.06
N CYS A 67 15.59 5.44 -5.60
CA CYS A 67 16.54 4.36 -5.39
C CYS A 67 17.12 4.53 -3.99
N GLY A 68 16.69 3.67 -3.06
CA GLY A 68 17.06 3.78 -1.66
C GLY A 68 16.24 2.84 -0.77
N ARG A 69 16.52 2.89 0.52
CA ARG A 69 15.68 2.22 1.52
C ARG A 69 14.48 3.08 1.85
N GLY A 70 13.35 2.46 2.08
CA GLY A 70 12.16 3.16 2.53
C GLY A 70 11.17 2.23 3.24
N LYS A 71 10.04 2.80 3.65
CA LYS A 71 8.96 2.10 4.33
C LYS A 71 7.66 2.33 3.59
N VAL A 72 6.90 1.26 3.38
CA VAL A 72 5.55 1.31 2.82
C VAL A 72 4.56 1.02 3.93
N ARG A 73 3.52 1.86 4.00
CA ARG A 73 2.39 1.69 4.92
C ARG A 73 1.09 1.56 4.13
N VAL A 74 0.29 0.54 4.44
CA VAL A 74 -1.02 0.31 3.82
C VAL A 74 -2.09 0.34 4.91
N SER A 75 -3.14 1.14 4.70
CA SER A 75 -4.27 1.27 5.62
C SER A 75 -5.60 1.33 4.86
N LEU A 76 -6.67 0.85 5.48
CA LEU A 76 -8.01 0.89 4.89
C LEU A 76 -8.66 2.27 5.10
N VAL A 77 -9.33 2.76 4.06
CA VAL A 77 -10.08 4.03 4.09
C VAL A 77 -11.48 3.85 3.48
N THR A 78 -12.34 4.84 3.69
CA THR A 78 -13.66 4.90 3.05
C THR A 78 -13.54 5.07 1.54
N LYS A 79 -14.53 4.57 0.79
CA LYS A 79 -14.55 4.65 -0.69
C LYS A 79 -14.69 6.08 -1.22
N ASN A 80 -15.48 6.90 -0.53
CA ASN A 80 -15.88 8.23 -0.96
C ASN A 80 -15.11 9.30 -0.18
N GLU A 81 -14.97 10.47 -0.81
CA GLU A 81 -14.39 11.65 -0.19
C GLU A 81 -15.34 12.27 0.85
N PRO A 82 -14.80 12.83 1.96
CA PRO A 82 -13.39 12.79 2.36
C PRO A 82 -12.96 11.38 2.81
N TYR A 83 -11.79 10.92 2.36
CA TYR A 83 -11.26 9.60 2.70
C TYR A 83 -10.93 9.53 4.20
N ARG A 84 -11.71 8.74 4.94
CA ARG A 84 -11.55 8.57 6.39
C ARG A 84 -11.02 7.17 6.69
N PRO A 85 -10.29 6.98 7.81
CA PRO A 85 -9.90 5.65 8.26
C PRO A 85 -11.10 4.69 8.34
N HIS A 86 -10.98 3.51 7.75
CA HIS A 86 -12.04 2.51 7.79
C HIS A 86 -12.04 1.80 9.16
N PRO A 87 -13.22 1.45 9.72
CA PRO A 87 -13.30 0.70 10.99
C PRO A 87 -12.83 -0.76 10.91
N HIS A 88 -12.45 -1.26 9.73
CA HIS A 88 -11.96 -2.64 9.58
C HIS A 88 -10.45 -2.67 9.71
N ASP A 89 -9.92 -3.85 10.01
CA ASP A 89 -8.48 -4.07 10.18
C ASP A 89 -7.89 -4.75 8.94
N LEU A 90 -6.74 -4.25 8.47
CA LEU A 90 -5.82 -5.12 7.74
C LEU A 90 -5.17 -6.08 8.73
N VAL A 91 -5.21 -7.37 8.40
CA VAL A 91 -4.60 -8.43 9.18
C VAL A 91 -3.76 -9.29 8.27
N GLY A 92 -2.69 -9.86 8.80
CA GLY A 92 -1.70 -10.49 7.94
C GLY A 92 -0.32 -10.54 8.56
N LYS A 93 0.62 -11.01 7.77
CA LYS A 93 2.04 -10.86 8.07
C LYS A 93 2.38 -9.36 8.03
N ASP A 94 3.15 -8.88 9.01
CA ASP A 94 3.58 -7.48 9.12
C ASP A 94 2.42 -6.47 9.29
N CYS A 95 1.24 -6.96 9.67
CA CYS A 95 0.12 -6.11 10.08
C CYS A 95 0.13 -5.91 11.60
N LYS A 96 0.08 -4.65 12.03
CA LYS A 96 -0.12 -4.27 13.43
C LYS A 96 -1.22 -3.22 13.50
N ASP A 97 -2.14 -3.40 14.44
CA ASP A 97 -3.16 -2.40 14.72
C ASP A 97 -3.97 -2.01 13.47
N GLY A 98 -4.26 -2.96 12.58
CA GLY A 98 -5.06 -2.75 11.36
C GLY A 98 -4.34 -2.04 10.21
N ILE A 99 -3.02 -1.87 10.32
CA ILE A 99 -2.15 -1.24 9.33
C ILE A 99 -1.06 -2.24 8.95
N TYR A 100 -0.74 -2.35 7.67
CA TYR A 100 0.40 -3.10 7.19
C TYR A 100 1.61 -2.18 7.03
N GLU A 101 2.77 -2.62 7.50
CA GLU A 101 4.02 -1.87 7.37
C GLU A 101 5.17 -2.79 6.98
N THR A 102 5.92 -2.42 5.93
CA THR A 102 7.14 -3.14 5.52
C THR A 102 8.21 -2.18 5.08
N GLU A 103 9.47 -2.56 5.30
CA GLU A 103 10.62 -1.88 4.71
C GLU A 103 10.95 -2.49 3.33
N PHE A 104 11.55 -1.68 2.46
CA PHE A 104 12.07 -2.11 1.17
C PHE A 104 13.49 -1.57 0.95
N GLY A 105 14.30 -2.33 0.21
CA GLY A 105 15.67 -1.99 -0.15
C GLY A 105 15.78 -1.38 -1.55
N PRO A 106 16.99 -0.90 -1.94
CA PRO A 106 17.22 -0.17 -3.18
C PRO A 106 16.93 -0.98 -4.46
N ASP A 107 17.07 -2.30 -4.40
CA ASP A 107 16.88 -3.19 -5.56
C ASP A 107 15.40 -3.50 -5.84
N ARG A 108 14.52 -3.27 -4.86
CA ARG A 108 13.12 -3.70 -4.95
C ARG A 108 12.20 -2.55 -5.35
N ARG A 109 11.93 -2.46 -6.65
CA ARG A 109 11.00 -1.45 -7.21
C ARG A 109 9.53 -1.85 -7.10
N VAL A 110 9.21 -3.15 -7.16
CA VAL A 110 7.83 -3.66 -7.06
C VAL A 110 7.62 -4.39 -5.74
N ILE A 111 6.58 -3.97 -5.02
CA ILE A 111 6.22 -4.49 -3.69
C ILE A 111 4.83 -5.11 -3.80
N ALA A 112 4.77 -6.43 -3.60
CA ALA A 112 3.54 -7.21 -3.64
C ALA A 112 3.08 -7.58 -2.23
N PHE A 113 1.78 -7.45 -2.00
CA PHE A 113 1.16 -7.61 -0.69
C PHE A 113 0.42 -8.95 -0.57
N GLN A 114 1.18 -10.04 -0.41
CA GLN A 114 0.64 -11.41 -0.55
C GLN A 114 -0.17 -11.90 0.65
N ASN A 115 0.07 -11.37 1.84
CA ASN A 115 -0.48 -11.89 3.10
C ASN A 115 -1.45 -10.91 3.77
N LEU A 116 -2.11 -10.05 2.99
CA LEU A 116 -3.10 -9.10 3.49
C LEU A 116 -4.49 -9.69 3.44
N GLY A 117 -5.19 -9.73 4.56
CA GLY A 117 -6.62 -9.99 4.65
C GLY A 117 -7.34 -8.84 5.33
N ILE A 118 -8.67 -8.83 5.23
CA ILE A 118 -9.50 -7.81 5.88
C ILE A 118 -10.34 -8.47 6.97
N GLN A 119 -10.14 -7.99 8.19
CA GLN A 119 -10.95 -8.38 9.34
C GLN A 119 -12.05 -7.34 9.57
N CYS A 120 -13.29 -7.78 9.41
CA CYS A 120 -14.45 -6.93 9.64
C CYS A 120 -14.81 -6.88 11.13
N VAL A 121 -15.12 -5.67 11.60
CA VAL A 121 -15.61 -5.43 12.96
C VAL A 121 -17.14 -5.53 12.98
N ARG A 122 -17.68 -5.91 14.14
CA ARG A 122 -19.14 -5.95 14.32
C ARG A 122 -19.70 -4.53 14.41
N ARG A 123 -20.97 -4.36 14.02
CA ARG A 123 -21.64 -3.04 14.02
C ARG A 123 -21.51 -2.29 15.36
N ARG A 124 -21.61 -3.00 16.48
CA ARG A 124 -21.47 -2.45 17.85
C ARG A 124 -20.06 -1.94 18.17
N GLU A 125 -19.04 -2.49 17.51
CA GLU A 125 -17.61 -2.18 17.74
C GLU A 125 -17.09 -1.10 16.78
N VAL A 126 -17.90 -0.66 15.81
CA VAL A 126 -17.50 0.34 14.80
C VAL A 126 -17.07 1.65 15.45
N LYS A 127 -17.80 2.12 16.46
CA LYS A 127 -17.51 3.38 17.15
C LYS A 127 -16.14 3.32 17.81
N ASP A 128 -15.87 2.26 18.57
CA ASP A 128 -14.62 2.07 19.30
C ASP A 128 -13.44 1.92 18.33
N SER A 129 -13.62 1.18 17.24
CA SER A 129 -12.61 1.03 16.18
C SER A 129 -12.24 2.38 15.55
N ILE A 130 -13.23 3.23 15.22
CA ILE A 130 -12.98 4.56 14.68
C ILE A 130 -12.23 5.44 15.69
N VAL A 131 -12.62 5.42 16.96
CA VAL A 131 -11.93 6.18 18.01
C VAL A 131 -10.46 5.76 18.11
N GLN A 132 -10.19 4.45 18.12
CA GLN A 132 -8.82 3.93 18.13
C GLN A 132 -7.99 4.42 16.94
N ARG A 133 -8.57 4.46 15.73
CA ARG A 133 -7.91 4.99 14.52
C ARG A 133 -7.53 6.46 14.66
N ILE A 134 -8.44 7.27 15.19
CA ILE A 134 -8.22 8.71 15.39
C ILE A 134 -7.15 8.95 16.45
N THR A 135 -7.24 8.29 17.62
CA THR A 135 -6.26 8.43 18.70
C THR A 135 -4.84 8.02 18.27
N ARG A 136 -4.72 7.07 17.35
CA ARG A 136 -3.43 6.58 16.83
C ARG A 136 -2.88 7.41 15.66
N GLY A 137 -3.59 8.45 15.21
CA GLY A 137 -3.16 9.27 14.07
C GLY A 137 -3.07 8.50 12.76
N SER A 138 -3.88 7.44 12.57
CA SER A 138 -3.78 6.56 11.41
C SER A 138 -4.46 7.09 10.14
N ASN A 139 -4.65 8.41 10.00
CA ASN A 139 -5.26 9.02 8.83
C ASN A 139 -4.19 9.41 7.80
N PRO A 140 -4.03 8.68 6.68
CA PRO A 140 -3.06 9.05 5.66
C PRO A 140 -3.36 10.39 4.98
N PHE A 141 -4.64 10.81 4.90
CA PHE A 141 -5.07 11.99 4.13
C PHE A 141 -5.00 13.32 4.89
N ASN A 142 -4.45 13.34 6.11
CA ASN A 142 -4.38 14.54 6.95
C ASN A 142 -3.04 15.30 6.85
N GLY A 143 -2.23 15.07 5.81
CA GLY A 143 -0.99 15.84 5.57
C GLY A 143 0.20 15.10 4.92
N GLN A 144 0.01 14.01 4.15
CA GLN A 144 1.12 13.30 3.48
C GLN A 144 1.20 13.56 1.97
N THR A 145 2.43 13.71 1.46
CA THR A 145 2.77 14.19 0.12
C THR A 145 2.85 13.09 -0.97
N SER A 146 2.67 11.80 -0.62
CA SER A 146 2.73 10.70 -1.60
C SER A 146 1.83 9.54 -1.18
N LEU A 147 0.59 9.51 -1.70
CA LEU A 147 -0.41 8.48 -1.39
C LEU A 147 -0.92 7.83 -2.68
N CYS A 148 -1.00 6.50 -2.67
CA CYS A 148 -1.67 5.73 -3.72
C CYS A 148 -2.83 4.94 -3.17
N ARG A 149 -3.92 4.89 -3.94
CA ARG A 149 -5.17 4.24 -3.57
C ARG A 149 -5.36 2.96 -4.40
N LEU A 150 -5.17 1.83 -3.74
CA LEU A 150 -5.57 0.50 -4.19
C LEU A 150 -7.10 0.33 -4.19
#